data_AF-A0A6B3F7I6-F1
#
_entry.id   AF-A0A6B3F7I6-F1
#
_cell.length_a   1.000
_cell.length_b   1.000
_cell.length_c   1.000
_cell.angle_alpha   90.00
_cell.angle_beta   90.00
_cell.angle_gamma   90.00
#
_symmetry.space_group_name_H-M   'P 1'
#
loop_
_entity.id
_entity.type
_entity.pdbx_description
1 polymer ?
#
loop_
_entity_poly.entity_id
_entity_poly.type
_entity_poly.pdbx_seq_one_letter_code
_entity_poly.pdbx_strand_id
1 'polypeptide(L)'
;ADQARLELQNQLSAAAQEVELRQVFGQGKELKDGLDTSAASAKELAGQAGNPATTGPGLEKLSRQLAQLSSAVPQAPEGRAAKEQARLLASPVDVTSANLHPAHLYGRGMTPFFFSIALWVFGLVGYLVLRPYNPRAVDEGRPATATLAGWLPTALLGVLGALVLYAVVQLGLDLDAEHPWLLVALLVVAALSFVALAQFFRALLGSTGDLVLLVLLM
;
A
#
# COMPACT_ATOMS: atom_id res chain seq x y z
N ALA A 1 -16.85 -22.26 1.22
CA ALA A 1 -15.94 -22.29 0.07
C ALA A 1 -14.56 -21.73 0.44
N ASP A 2 -14.47 -20.68 1.25
CA ASP A 2 -13.18 -20.06 1.62
C ASP A 2 -12.28 -20.92 2.51
N GLN A 3 -12.82 -21.70 3.44
CA GLN A 3 -11.99 -22.56 4.30
C GLN A 3 -11.24 -23.65 3.51
N ALA A 4 -11.89 -24.25 2.51
CA ALA A 4 -11.23 -25.22 1.63
C ALA A 4 -10.11 -24.59 0.77
N ARG A 5 -10.23 -23.31 0.40
CA ARG A 5 -9.17 -22.59 -0.33
C ARG A 5 -7.99 -22.24 0.57
N LEU A 6 -8.25 -21.90 1.83
CA LEU A 6 -7.20 -21.62 2.82
C LEU A 6 -6.42 -22.89 3.17
N GLU A 7 -7.09 -24.03 3.34
CA GLU A 7 -6.43 -25.32 3.53
C GLU A 7 -5.59 -25.73 2.31
N LEU A 8 -6.11 -25.54 1.09
CA LEU A 8 -5.36 -25.79 -0.14
C LEU A 8 -4.13 -24.89 -0.28
N GLN A 9 -4.24 -23.60 0.05
CA GLN A 9 -3.09 -22.68 0.02
C GLN A 9 -2.02 -23.07 1.04
N ASN A 10 -2.42 -23.43 2.27
CA ASN A 10 -1.50 -23.87 3.31
C ASN A 10 -0.80 -25.20 2.96
N GLN A 11 -1.50 -26.12 2.27
CA GLN A 11 -0.88 -27.35 1.79
C GLN A 11 0.07 -27.12 0.61
N LEU A 12 -0.26 -26.19 -0.29
CA LEU A 12 0.59 -25.84 -1.43
C LEU A 12 1.88 -25.13 -1.00
N SER A 13 1.81 -24.20 -0.03
CA SER A 13 3.00 -23.51 0.49
C SER A 13 3.92 -24.48 1.24
N ALA A 14 3.36 -25.37 2.07
CA ALA A 14 4.12 -26.41 2.74
C ALA A 14 4.81 -27.37 1.76
N ALA A 15 4.12 -27.77 0.69
CA ALA A 15 4.68 -28.64 -0.34
C ALA A 15 5.79 -27.96 -1.15
N ALA A 16 5.64 -26.68 -1.49
CA ALA A 16 6.68 -25.91 -2.19
C ALA A 16 7.96 -25.80 -1.34
N GLN A 17 7.80 -25.55 -0.04
CA GLN A 17 8.92 -25.39 0.88
C GLN A 17 9.62 -26.73 1.17
N GLU A 18 8.88 -27.86 1.23
CA GLU A 18 9.49 -29.20 1.30
C GLU A 18 10.30 -29.56 0.05
N VAL A 19 9.85 -29.15 -1.15
CA VAL A 19 10.58 -29.39 -2.40
C VAL A 19 11.86 -28.55 -2.44
N GLU A 20 11.79 -27.28 -2.05
CA GLU A 20 12.95 -26.39 -1.99
C GLU A 20 13.98 -26.87 -0.96
N LEU A 21 13.53 -27.29 0.23
CA LEU A 21 14.40 -27.88 1.26
C LEU A 21 15.06 -29.16 0.74
N ARG A 22 14.31 -30.08 0.12
CA ARG A 22 14.89 -31.30 -0.47
C ARG A 22 15.91 -31.01 -1.56
N GLN A 23 15.69 -29.97 -2.36
CA GLN A 23 16.62 -29.56 -3.41
C GLN A 23 17.89 -28.96 -2.82
N VAL A 24 17.78 -28.06 -1.84
CA VAL A 24 18.93 -27.45 -1.15
C VAL A 24 19.75 -28.50 -0.40
N PHE A 25 19.09 -29.43 0.31
CA PHE A 25 19.76 -30.50 1.03
C PHE A 25 20.32 -31.59 0.10
N GLY A 26 19.66 -31.88 -1.01
CA GLY A 26 20.17 -32.76 -2.06
C GLY A 26 21.45 -32.23 -2.69
N GLN A 27 21.46 -30.94 -3.04
CA GLN A 27 22.65 -30.23 -3.52
C GLN A 27 23.76 -30.18 -2.46
N GLY A 28 23.41 -30.04 -1.18
CA GLY A 28 24.35 -30.08 -0.06
C GLY A 28 25.04 -31.44 0.10
N LYS A 29 24.30 -32.54 -0.13
CA LYS A 29 24.85 -33.90 -0.11
C LYS A 29 25.79 -34.15 -1.30
N GLU A 30 25.37 -33.79 -2.50
CA GLU A 30 26.21 -33.88 -3.71
C GLU A 30 27.49 -33.04 -3.59
N LEU A 31 27.38 -31.84 -3.01
CA LEU A 31 28.53 -30.97 -2.75
C LEU A 31 29.49 -31.60 -1.73
N LYS A 32 28.96 -32.20 -0.65
CA LYS A 32 29.77 -32.89 0.36
C LYS A 32 30.51 -34.08 -0.26
N ASP A 33 29.82 -34.91 -1.02
CA ASP A 33 30.40 -36.10 -1.68
C ASP A 33 31.47 -35.69 -2.71
N GLY A 34 31.26 -34.59 -3.44
CA GLY A 34 32.25 -34.01 -4.35
C GLY A 34 33.48 -33.43 -3.64
N LEU A 35 33.30 -32.81 -2.46
CA LEU A 35 34.39 -32.31 -1.63
C LEU A 35 35.21 -33.45 -1.01
N ASP A 36 34.58 -34.52 -0.54
CA ASP A 36 35.25 -35.70 0.00
C ASP A 36 36.05 -36.43 -1.08
N THR A 37 35.48 -36.57 -2.29
CA THR A 37 36.18 -37.14 -3.45
C THR A 37 37.38 -36.28 -3.84
N SER A 38 37.22 -34.95 -3.89
CA SER A 38 38.31 -34.02 -4.21
C SER A 38 39.42 -34.04 -3.15
N ALA A 39 39.07 -34.15 -1.87
CA ALA A 39 40.04 -34.29 -0.78
C ALA A 39 40.84 -35.60 -0.88
N ALA A 40 40.18 -36.70 -1.24
CA ALA A 40 40.82 -38.00 -1.45
C ALA A 40 41.78 -37.96 -2.65
N SER A 41 41.36 -37.41 -3.79
CA SER A 41 42.21 -37.25 -4.96
C SER A 41 43.41 -36.34 -4.71
N ALA A 42 43.24 -35.25 -3.95
CA ALA A 42 44.35 -34.37 -3.55
C ALA A 42 45.39 -35.11 -2.68
N LYS A 43 44.94 -36.00 -1.79
CA LYS A 43 45.80 -36.84 -0.95
C LYS A 43 46.54 -37.90 -1.75
N GLU A 44 45.87 -38.52 -2.71
CA GLU A 44 46.49 -39.50 -3.62
C GLU A 44 47.55 -38.84 -4.51
N LEU A 45 47.24 -37.67 -5.07
CA LEU A 45 48.19 -36.89 -5.87
C LEU A 45 49.40 -36.41 -5.04
N ALA A 46 49.21 -36.11 -3.75
CA ALA A 46 50.30 -35.79 -2.84
C ALA A 46 51.25 -36.99 -2.62
N GLY A 47 50.71 -38.21 -2.62
CA GLY A 47 51.50 -39.45 -2.48
C GLY A 47 52.26 -39.84 -3.75
N GLN A 48 51.74 -39.46 -4.93
CA GLN A 48 52.36 -39.77 -6.23
C GLN A 48 53.26 -38.65 -6.78
N ALA A 49 53.15 -37.42 -6.27
CA ALA A 49 53.96 -36.30 -6.71
C ALA A 49 55.43 -36.51 -6.30
N GLY A 50 56.26 -36.93 -7.26
CA GLY A 50 57.66 -37.32 -7.07
C GLY A 50 58.64 -36.26 -6.53
N ASN A 51 58.18 -35.07 -6.11
CA ASN A 51 59.01 -34.10 -5.41
C ASN A 51 58.36 -33.65 -4.08
N PRO A 52 58.61 -34.38 -2.97
CA PRO A 52 57.91 -34.18 -1.70
C PRO A 52 58.24 -32.83 -1.02
N ALA A 53 59.30 -32.13 -1.45
CA ALA A 53 59.75 -30.89 -0.83
C ALA A 53 58.95 -29.64 -1.23
N THR A 54 58.30 -29.63 -2.39
CA THR A 54 57.60 -28.44 -2.91
C THR A 54 56.10 -28.63 -3.07
N THR A 55 55.64 -29.83 -3.44
CA THR A 55 54.23 -30.09 -3.78
C THR A 55 53.47 -30.82 -2.68
N GLY A 56 54.15 -31.69 -1.91
CA GLY A 56 53.55 -32.49 -0.83
C GLY A 56 52.84 -31.67 0.26
N PRO A 57 53.47 -30.63 0.84
CA PRO A 57 52.86 -29.85 1.92
C PRO A 57 51.64 -29.04 1.47
N GLY A 58 51.64 -28.56 0.22
CA GLY A 58 50.54 -27.78 -0.35
C GLY A 58 49.30 -28.65 -0.62
N LEU A 59 49.49 -29.83 -1.21
CA LEU A 59 48.41 -30.77 -1.48
C LEU A 59 47.84 -31.38 -0.20
N GLU A 60 48.67 -31.63 0.81
CA GLU A 60 48.21 -32.12 2.11
C GLU A 60 47.47 -31.05 2.92
N LYS A 61 47.83 -29.77 2.75
CA LYS A 61 47.07 -28.66 3.31
C LYS A 61 45.71 -28.51 2.61
N LEU A 62 45.68 -28.61 1.29
CA LEU A 62 44.46 -28.54 0.49
C LEU A 62 43.48 -29.67 0.83
N SER A 63 43.97 -30.92 0.94
CA SER A 63 43.12 -32.06 1.32
C SER A 63 42.53 -31.91 2.73
N ARG A 64 43.31 -31.39 3.69
CA ARG A 64 42.83 -31.07 5.04
C ARG A 64 41.77 -29.98 5.03
N GLN A 65 41.96 -28.92 4.24
CA GLN A 65 40.98 -27.83 4.13
C GLN A 65 39.69 -28.30 3.44
N LEU A 66 39.78 -29.14 2.41
CA LEU A 66 38.61 -29.73 1.75
C LEU A 66 37.83 -30.66 2.70
N ALA A 67 38.53 -31.49 3.49
CA ALA A 67 37.89 -32.34 4.50
C ALA A 67 37.21 -31.51 5.61
N GLN A 68 37.82 -30.39 5.99
CA GLN A 68 37.24 -29.46 6.98
C GLN A 68 36.03 -28.71 6.42
N LEU A 69 36.04 -28.34 5.13
CA LEU A 69 34.88 -27.74 4.47
C LEU A 69 33.74 -28.74 4.33
N SER A 70 34.04 -30.00 3.96
CA SER A 70 33.05 -31.09 3.91
C SER A 70 32.36 -31.30 5.25
N SER A 71 33.10 -31.25 6.37
CA SER A 71 32.51 -31.40 7.70
C SER A 71 31.74 -30.15 8.18
N ALA A 72 32.01 -28.99 7.59
CA ALA A 72 31.28 -27.75 7.85
C ALA A 72 30.02 -27.60 6.98
N VAL A 73 29.84 -28.39 5.92
CA VAL A 73 28.58 -28.42 5.16
C VAL A 73 27.47 -28.92 6.09
N PRO A 74 26.42 -28.11 6.34
CA PRO A 74 25.29 -28.52 7.18
C PRO A 74 24.64 -29.76 6.55
N GLN A 75 24.68 -30.89 7.25
CA GLN A 75 23.93 -32.06 6.83
C GLN A 75 22.44 -31.83 7.13
N ALA A 76 21.60 -32.21 6.18
CA ALA A 76 20.17 -32.33 6.44
C ALA A 76 19.98 -33.29 7.62
N PRO A 77 19.22 -32.93 8.66
CA PRO A 77 18.82 -33.92 9.64
C PRO A 77 18.02 -35.00 8.92
N GLU A 78 18.42 -36.27 9.02
CA GLU A 78 17.64 -37.37 8.50
C GLU A 78 16.63 -37.86 9.56
N GLY A 79 15.44 -38.27 9.12
CA GLY A 79 14.41 -38.86 10.00
C GLY A 79 13.52 -37.85 10.72
N ARG A 80 13.17 -38.12 12.00
CA ARG A 80 12.19 -37.33 12.78
C ARG A 80 12.61 -35.87 12.99
N ALA A 81 13.91 -35.61 13.11
CA ALA A 81 14.45 -34.27 13.29
C ALA A 81 14.21 -33.37 12.06
N ALA A 82 14.18 -33.94 10.85
CA ALA A 82 13.85 -33.23 9.63
C ALA A 82 12.41 -32.70 9.66
N LYS A 83 11.46 -33.53 10.12
CA LYS A 83 10.04 -33.17 10.23
C LYS A 83 9.80 -32.12 11.30
N GLU A 84 10.52 -32.21 12.41
CA GLU A 84 10.36 -31.28 13.54
C GLU A 84 10.98 -29.91 13.24
N GLN A 85 12.14 -29.86 12.59
CA GLN A 85 12.74 -28.61 12.11
C GLN A 85 12.00 -28.03 10.90
N ALA A 86 11.52 -28.87 9.97
CA ALA A 86 10.61 -28.43 8.93
C ALA A 86 9.33 -27.84 9.53
N ARG A 87 8.82 -28.37 10.65
CA ARG A 87 7.65 -27.80 11.35
C ARG A 87 7.96 -26.50 12.10
N LEU A 88 9.21 -26.28 12.52
CA LEU A 88 9.67 -25.02 13.11
C LEU A 88 9.92 -23.94 12.03
N LEU A 89 10.41 -24.32 10.85
CA LEU A 89 10.60 -23.43 9.70
C LEU A 89 9.31 -23.19 8.89
N ALA A 90 8.42 -24.18 8.86
CA ALA A 90 7.07 -24.10 8.32
C ALA A 90 6.06 -23.68 9.39
N SER A 91 6.50 -23.32 10.60
CA SER A 91 5.66 -22.57 11.51
C SER A 91 5.33 -21.29 10.75
N PRO A 92 4.09 -21.11 10.29
CA PRO A 92 3.74 -19.93 9.51
C PRO A 92 4.16 -18.75 10.37
N VAL A 93 4.95 -17.83 9.81
CA VAL A 93 4.99 -16.49 10.38
C VAL A 93 3.56 -16.03 10.22
N ASP A 94 2.80 -16.06 11.32
CA ASP A 94 1.42 -15.62 11.33
C ASP A 94 1.48 -14.11 11.10
N VAL A 95 1.54 -13.72 9.83
CA VAL A 95 1.46 -12.33 9.41
C VAL A 95 0.01 -11.96 9.66
N THR A 96 -0.26 -11.58 10.91
CA THR A 96 -1.52 -11.01 11.33
C THR A 96 -1.59 -9.62 10.69
N SER A 97 -1.95 -9.58 9.42
CA SER A 97 -2.21 -8.33 8.71
C SER A 97 -3.59 -7.87 9.15
N ALA A 98 -3.63 -7.19 10.29
CA ALA A 98 -4.82 -6.53 10.78
C ALA A 98 -5.12 -5.34 9.87
N ASN A 99 -5.94 -5.55 8.85
CA ASN A 99 -6.57 -4.45 8.15
C ASN A 99 -7.60 -3.85 9.10
N LEU A 100 -7.21 -2.78 9.81
CA LEU A 100 -8.06 -2.10 10.78
C LEU A 100 -9.32 -1.49 10.12
N HIS A 101 -9.32 -1.29 8.80
CA HIS A 101 -10.43 -0.70 8.05
C HIS A 101 -10.62 -1.42 6.69
N PRO A 102 -11.18 -2.64 6.70
CA PRO A 102 -11.48 -3.35 5.45
C PRO A 102 -12.57 -2.59 4.70
N ALA A 103 -12.17 -1.84 3.67
CA ALA A 103 -13.09 -1.24 2.72
C ALA A 103 -13.73 -2.34 1.86
N HIS A 104 -14.77 -2.99 2.39
CA HIS A 104 -15.57 -4.01 1.69
C HIS A 104 -16.12 -3.51 0.35
N LEU A 105 -16.25 -2.19 0.21
CA LEU A 105 -16.62 -1.49 -1.02
C LEU A 105 -15.47 -0.57 -1.43
N TYR A 106 -14.94 -0.75 -2.64
CA TYR A 106 -13.89 0.08 -3.23
C TYR A 106 -14.25 1.58 -3.20
N GLY A 107 -15.55 1.90 -3.29
CA GLY A 107 -16.07 3.27 -3.20
C GLY A 107 -15.85 3.97 -1.85
N ARG A 108 -15.75 3.24 -0.73
CA ARG A 108 -15.54 3.85 0.59
C ARG A 108 -14.18 4.55 0.68
N GLY A 109 -13.12 3.91 0.17
CA GLY A 109 -11.79 4.50 0.16
C GLY A 109 -11.68 5.75 -0.73
N MET A 110 -12.50 5.84 -1.79
CA MET A 110 -12.50 6.95 -2.73
C MET A 110 -13.48 8.08 -2.37
N THR A 111 -14.27 7.91 -1.31
CA THR A 111 -15.30 8.88 -0.89
C THR A 111 -14.76 10.31 -0.68
N PRO A 112 -13.58 10.53 -0.07
CA PRO A 112 -13.03 11.89 0.10
C PRO A 112 -12.81 12.63 -1.23
N PHE A 113 -12.44 11.91 -2.29
CA PHE A 113 -12.24 12.47 -3.63
C PHE A 113 -13.58 12.91 -4.23
N PHE A 114 -14.60 12.06 -4.18
CA PHE A 114 -15.93 12.39 -4.69
C PHE A 114 -16.57 13.54 -3.93
N PHE A 115 -16.39 13.62 -2.61
CA PHE A 115 -16.86 14.75 -1.81
C PHE A 115 -16.25 16.07 -2.27
N SER A 116 -14.95 16.09 -2.54
CA SER A 116 -14.25 17.30 -2.99
C SER A 116 -14.81 17.80 -4.32
N ILE A 117 -14.99 16.91 -5.31
CA ILE A 117 -15.52 17.27 -6.63
C ILE A 117 -16.98 17.72 -6.53
N ALA A 118 -17.81 16.96 -5.82
CA ALA A 118 -19.23 17.28 -5.70
C ALA A 118 -19.44 18.64 -5.03
N LEU A 119 -18.70 18.95 -3.95
CA LEU A 119 -18.79 20.25 -3.28
C LEU A 119 -18.34 21.41 -4.17
N TRP A 120 -17.29 21.21 -4.98
CA TRP A 120 -16.88 22.22 -5.98
C TRP A 120 -18.01 22.50 -6.98
N VAL A 121 -18.61 21.44 -7.54
CA VAL A 121 -19.72 21.55 -8.49
C VAL A 121 -20.94 22.22 -7.86
N PHE A 122 -21.30 21.89 -6.62
CA PHE A 122 -22.39 22.58 -5.91
C PHE A 122 -22.11 24.07 -5.72
N GLY A 123 -20.87 24.43 -5.37
CA GLY A 123 -20.45 25.83 -5.27
C GLY A 123 -20.62 26.58 -6.60
N LEU A 124 -20.15 25.98 -7.70
CA LEU A 124 -20.34 26.51 -9.06
C LEU A 124 -21.82 26.68 -9.42
N VAL A 125 -22.62 25.63 -9.27
CA VAL A 125 -24.05 25.64 -9.59
C VAL A 125 -24.77 26.70 -8.78
N GLY A 126 -24.42 26.90 -7.51
CA GLY A 126 -25.00 27.98 -6.71
C GLY A 126 -24.76 29.37 -7.30
N TYR A 127 -23.57 29.65 -7.82
CA TYR A 127 -23.28 30.92 -8.48
C TYR A 127 -23.95 31.07 -9.86
N LEU A 128 -24.16 29.95 -10.59
CA LEU A 128 -24.92 29.94 -11.84
C LEU A 128 -26.41 30.19 -11.62
N VAL A 129 -27.00 29.57 -10.59
CA VAL A 129 -28.43 29.64 -10.28
C VAL A 129 -28.81 30.99 -9.67
N LEU A 130 -28.07 31.45 -8.66
CA LEU A 130 -28.43 32.66 -7.92
C LEU A 130 -28.00 33.96 -8.61
N ARG A 131 -27.06 33.91 -9.58
CA ARG A 131 -26.39 35.08 -10.18
C ARG A 131 -26.32 36.29 -9.23
N PRO A 132 -25.71 36.19 -8.04
CA PRO A 132 -25.86 37.18 -6.97
C PRO A 132 -25.01 38.45 -7.19
N TYR A 133 -24.85 38.88 -8.45
CA TYR A 133 -24.17 40.12 -8.79
C TYR A 133 -25.20 41.24 -8.89
N ASN A 134 -25.37 41.99 -7.79
CA ASN A 134 -26.12 43.23 -7.82
C ASN A 134 -25.13 44.42 -7.96
N PRO A 135 -24.87 44.91 -9.18
CA PRO A 135 -23.92 46.01 -9.39
C PRO A 135 -24.30 47.30 -8.62
N ARG A 136 -25.58 47.45 -8.25
CA ARG A 136 -26.09 48.66 -7.57
C ARG A 136 -25.64 48.81 -6.13
N ALA A 137 -25.30 47.72 -5.44
CA ALA A 137 -24.93 47.78 -4.01
C ALA A 137 -23.46 48.18 -3.78
N VAL A 138 -22.64 48.15 -4.83
CA VAL A 138 -21.22 48.58 -4.76
C VAL A 138 -21.12 50.11 -4.85
N ASP A 139 -22.03 50.75 -5.60
CA ASP A 139 -22.07 52.20 -5.78
C ASP A 139 -22.50 52.98 -4.52
N GLU A 140 -23.17 52.33 -3.56
CA GLU A 140 -23.59 52.95 -2.28
C GLU A 140 -22.47 52.99 -1.21
N GLY A 141 -21.22 52.65 -1.54
CA GLY A 141 -20.07 52.81 -0.64
C GLY A 141 -19.96 51.77 0.48
N ARG A 142 -20.68 50.64 0.40
CA ARG A 142 -20.63 49.53 1.38
C ARG A 142 -20.20 48.19 0.74
N PRO A 143 -18.98 48.11 0.18
CA PRO A 143 -18.54 46.94 -0.59
C PRO A 143 -18.52 45.65 0.24
N ALA A 144 -18.18 45.72 1.53
CA ALA A 144 -18.12 44.56 2.41
C ALA A 144 -19.50 43.91 2.65
N THR A 145 -20.56 44.70 2.84
CA THR A 145 -21.91 44.17 3.07
C THR A 145 -22.56 43.65 1.80
N ALA A 146 -22.29 44.27 0.65
CA ALA A 146 -22.74 43.76 -0.66
C ALA A 146 -22.11 42.40 -0.99
N THR A 147 -20.83 42.25 -0.68
CA THR A 147 -20.04 41.03 -0.90
C THR A 147 -20.51 39.89 0.01
N LEU A 148 -20.76 40.17 1.29
CA LEU A 148 -21.33 39.19 2.23
C LEU A 148 -22.77 38.80 1.89
N ALA A 149 -23.61 39.77 1.52
CA ALA A 149 -25.00 39.53 1.15
C ALA A 149 -25.14 38.70 -0.14
N GLY A 150 -24.19 38.82 -1.07
CA GLY A 150 -24.12 37.98 -2.27
C GLY A 150 -23.55 36.58 -2.01
N TRP A 151 -22.74 36.41 -0.96
CA TRP A 151 -22.15 35.11 -0.59
C TRP A 151 -23.09 34.25 0.24
N LEU A 152 -23.86 34.86 1.15
CA LEU A 152 -24.73 34.14 2.10
C LEU A 152 -25.73 33.17 1.43
N PRO A 153 -26.46 33.55 0.36
CA PRO A 153 -27.43 32.66 -0.27
C PRO A 153 -26.75 31.46 -0.94
N THR A 154 -25.59 31.69 -1.55
CA THR A 154 -24.82 30.65 -2.23
C THR A 154 -24.15 29.72 -1.23
N ALA A 155 -23.66 30.27 -0.11
CA ALA A 155 -23.11 29.50 1.00
C ALA A 155 -24.17 28.57 1.62
N LEU A 156 -25.38 29.08 1.86
CA LEU A 156 -26.51 28.26 2.33
C LEU A 156 -26.83 27.12 1.36
N LEU A 157 -26.84 27.40 0.05
CA LEU A 157 -27.06 26.37 -0.95
C LEU A 157 -25.93 25.33 -0.97
N GLY A 158 -24.67 25.76 -0.81
CA GLY A 158 -23.51 24.87 -0.70
C GLY A 158 -23.59 23.95 0.52
N VAL A 159 -24.02 24.49 1.68
CA VAL A 159 -24.26 23.70 2.90
C VAL A 159 -25.38 22.69 2.71
N LEU A 160 -26.50 23.08 2.10
CA LEU A 160 -27.58 22.16 1.75
C LEU A 160 -27.09 21.05 0.80
N GLY A 161 -26.29 21.41 -0.22
CA GLY A 161 -25.67 20.45 -1.14
C GLY A 161 -24.75 19.47 -0.41
N ALA A 162 -23.94 19.94 0.54
CA ALA A 162 -23.08 19.10 1.37
C ALA A 162 -23.85 18.08 2.22
N LEU A 163 -24.98 18.51 2.81
CA LEU A 163 -25.84 17.63 3.60
C LEU A 163 -26.54 16.57 2.75
N VAL A 164 -27.06 16.97 1.58
CA VAL A 164 -27.66 16.04 0.62
C VAL A 164 -26.63 15.03 0.12
N LEU A 165 -25.44 15.50 -0.22
CA LEU A 165 -24.32 14.66 -0.65
C LEU A 165 -23.95 13.64 0.43
N TYR A 166 -23.83 14.07 1.69
CA TYR A 166 -23.60 13.16 2.80
C TYR A 166 -24.69 12.10 2.92
N ALA A 167 -25.96 12.50 2.86
CA ALA A 167 -27.09 11.57 2.95
C ALA A 167 -27.09 10.53 1.81
N VAL A 168 -26.84 10.95 0.57
CA VAL A 168 -26.79 10.06 -0.60
C VAL A 168 -25.64 9.06 -0.47
N VAL A 169 -24.45 9.53 -0.06
CA VAL A 169 -23.29 8.63 0.09
C VAL A 169 -23.46 7.70 1.28
N GLN A 170 -24.04 8.16 2.39
CA GLN A 170 -24.38 7.31 3.52
C GLN A 170 -25.33 6.18 3.10
N LEU A 171 -26.39 6.49 2.35
CA LEU A 171 -27.36 5.49 1.88
C LEU A 171 -26.79 4.55 0.81
N GLY A 172 -25.86 5.02 -0.02
CA GLY A 172 -25.30 4.23 -1.12
C GLY A 172 -24.09 3.36 -0.73
N LEU A 173 -23.23 3.86 0.14
CA LEU A 173 -21.95 3.22 0.48
C LEU A 173 -21.89 2.70 1.92
N ASP A 174 -22.90 2.99 2.74
CA ASP A 174 -22.95 2.68 4.17
C ASP A 174 -21.65 3.06 4.89
N LEU A 175 -21.43 4.37 5.00
CA LEU A 175 -20.22 4.90 5.61
C LEU A 175 -20.22 4.60 7.12
N ASP A 176 -19.34 3.70 7.53
CA ASP A 176 -19.07 3.38 8.94
C ASP A 176 -18.09 4.42 9.52
N ALA A 177 -18.54 5.68 9.59
CA ALA A 177 -17.73 6.76 10.14
C ALA A 177 -17.77 6.70 11.67
N GLU A 178 -16.62 6.58 12.34
CA GLU A 178 -16.57 6.63 13.81
C GLU A 178 -17.14 7.94 14.38
N HIS A 179 -16.97 9.05 13.64
CA HIS A 179 -17.39 10.38 14.06
C HIS A 179 -18.21 11.09 12.96
N PRO A 180 -19.50 10.74 12.77
CA PRO A 180 -20.33 11.29 11.70
C PRO A 180 -20.50 12.81 11.80
N TRP A 181 -20.58 13.36 13.02
CA TRP A 181 -20.72 14.81 13.23
C TRP A 181 -19.48 15.60 12.76
N LEU A 182 -18.28 15.05 12.99
CA LEU A 182 -17.02 15.67 12.52
C LEU A 182 -16.92 15.65 11.00
N LEU A 183 -17.38 14.56 10.37
CA LEU A 183 -17.44 14.47 8.92
C LEU A 183 -18.39 15.52 8.33
N VAL A 184 -19.60 15.66 8.89
CA VAL A 184 -20.55 16.69 8.44
C VAL A 184 -19.97 18.09 8.64
N ALA A 185 -19.35 18.37 9.79
CA ALA A 185 -18.71 19.64 10.05
C ALA A 185 -17.60 19.94 9.03
N LEU A 186 -16.77 18.96 8.69
CA LEU A 186 -15.73 19.07 7.68
C LEU A 186 -16.33 19.39 6.30
N LEU A 187 -17.40 18.69 5.90
CA LEU A 187 -18.08 18.94 4.64
C LEU A 187 -18.67 20.35 4.56
N VAL A 188 -19.25 20.85 5.67
CA VAL A 188 -19.76 22.22 5.76
C VAL A 188 -18.62 23.23 5.60
N VAL A 189 -17.51 23.07 6.32
CA VAL A 189 -16.35 23.96 6.20
C VAL A 189 -15.77 23.94 4.79
N ALA A 190 -15.67 22.76 4.18
CA ALA A 190 -15.21 22.61 2.79
C ALA A 190 -16.15 23.30 1.80
N ALA A 191 -17.47 23.15 1.95
CA ALA A 191 -18.47 23.83 1.13
C ALA A 191 -18.32 25.35 1.22
N LEU A 192 -18.22 25.90 2.44
CA LEU A 192 -18.03 27.33 2.66
C LEU A 192 -16.71 27.84 2.04
N SER A 193 -15.64 27.05 2.15
CA SER A 193 -14.33 27.37 1.55
C SER A 193 -14.42 27.45 0.01
N PHE A 194 -15.04 26.47 -0.64
CA PHE A 194 -15.21 26.49 -2.10
C PHE A 194 -16.10 27.63 -2.58
N VAL A 195 -17.20 27.92 -1.87
CA VAL A 195 -18.05 29.07 -2.18
C VAL A 195 -17.28 30.38 -2.00
N ALA A 196 -16.43 30.49 -0.97
CA ALA A 196 -15.56 31.66 -0.78
C ALA A 196 -14.52 31.80 -1.90
N LEU A 197 -13.90 30.69 -2.35
CA LEU A 197 -13.01 30.69 -3.51
C LEU A 197 -13.74 31.16 -4.77
N ALA A 198 -14.95 30.65 -5.02
CA ALA A 198 -15.76 31.05 -6.15
C ALA A 198 -16.09 32.55 -6.13
N GLN A 199 -16.45 33.07 -4.96
CA GLN A 199 -16.65 34.50 -4.77
C GLN A 199 -15.37 35.30 -5.05
N PHE A 200 -14.22 34.84 -4.57
CA PHE A 200 -12.92 35.51 -4.74
C PHE A 200 -12.56 35.66 -6.21
N PHE A 201 -12.63 34.58 -6.99
CA PHE A 201 -12.35 34.64 -8.43
C PHE A 201 -13.34 35.53 -9.19
N ARG A 202 -14.61 35.50 -8.79
CA ARG A 202 -15.64 36.34 -9.40
C ARG A 202 -15.52 37.81 -9.02
N ALA A 203 -15.05 38.12 -7.82
CA ALA A 203 -14.74 39.47 -7.39
C ALA A 203 -13.51 40.03 -8.12
N LEU A 204 -12.50 39.19 -8.37
CA LEU A 204 -11.27 39.59 -9.07
C LEU A 204 -11.44 39.73 -10.58
N LEU A 205 -12.13 38.78 -11.25
CA LEU A 205 -12.21 38.70 -12.72
C LEU A 205 -13.59 39.06 -13.28
N GLY A 206 -14.55 39.42 -12.43
CA GLY A 206 -15.93 39.72 -12.85
C GLY A 206 -16.62 38.50 -13.48
N SER A 207 -17.33 38.70 -14.58
CA SER A 207 -18.06 37.63 -15.29
C SER A 207 -17.15 36.53 -15.85
N THR A 208 -15.86 36.81 -16.06
CA THR A 208 -14.89 35.81 -16.53
C THR A 208 -14.47 34.84 -15.41
N GLY A 209 -14.72 35.18 -14.14
CA GLY A 209 -14.40 34.32 -12.99
C GLY A 209 -15.09 32.96 -13.05
N ASP A 210 -16.33 32.91 -13.54
CA ASP A 210 -17.07 31.64 -13.70
C ASP A 210 -16.37 30.69 -14.69
N LEU A 211 -15.73 31.22 -15.74
CA LEU A 211 -14.94 30.41 -16.69
C LEU A 211 -13.67 29.88 -16.05
N VAL A 212 -12.98 30.69 -15.23
CA VAL A 212 -11.78 30.25 -14.51
C VAL A 212 -12.11 29.14 -13.52
N LEU A 213 -13.22 29.27 -12.79
CA LEU A 213 -13.70 28.24 -11.86
C LEU A 213 -14.09 26.94 -12.58
N LEU A 214 -14.61 27.03 -13.81
CA LEU A 214 -14.91 25.87 -14.65
C LEU A 214 -13.64 25.19 -15.14
N VAL A 215 -12.62 25.96 -15.56
CA VAL A 215 -11.32 25.42 -15.98
C VAL A 215 -10.59 24.76 -14.81
N LEU A 216 -10.65 25.35 -13.60
CA LEU A 216 -10.01 24.78 -12.42
C LEU A 216 -10.59 23.42 -11.98
N LEU A 217 -11.79 23.08 -12.47
CA LEU A 217 -12.45 21.80 -12.21
C LEU A 217 -11.95 20.68 -13.12
N MET A 218 -11.45 21.02 -14.32
CA MET A 218 -10.94 20.07 -15.32
C MET A 218 -9.51 19.65 -15.01
#